data_AF-A0A925XGL8-F1
#
_entry.id   AF-A0A925XGL8-F1
#
_cell.length_a   1.000
_cell.length_b   1.000
_cell.length_c   1.000
_cell.angle_alpha   90.00
_cell.angle_beta   90.00
_cell.angle_gamma   90.00
#
_symmetry.space_group_name_H-M   'P 1'
#
loop_
_entity.id
_entity.type
_entity.pdbx_description
1 polymer ?
#
loop_
_entity_poly.entity_id
_entity_poly.type
_entity_poly.pdbx_seq_one_letter_code
_entity_poly.pdbx_strand_id
1 'polypeptide(L)'
;MTLPGVYRFAGKSLGGKPSPTDEHFVANFDRSESDLTLLTEAQREALAHEDRLTFATDLAEMQQHMFADGSRSEFWWVLLYGFLAFTAFEVWMTRRMLHGAKEE
;
A
#
# COMPACT_ATOMS: atom_id res chain seq x y z
N MET A 1 8.63 21.68 -16.39
CA MET A 1 8.75 21.27 -17.80
C MET A 1 9.78 20.16 -17.85
N THR A 2 9.35 18.91 -18.03
CA THR A 2 10.23 17.74 -18.19
C THR A 2 10.51 17.55 -19.68
N LEU A 3 11.77 17.30 -20.05
CA LEU A 3 12.16 17.02 -21.42
C LEU A 3 11.80 15.55 -21.76
N PRO A 4 11.33 15.23 -22.97
CA PRO A 4 11.09 13.84 -23.35
C PRO A 4 12.42 13.06 -23.31
N GLY A 5 12.40 11.85 -22.75
CA GLY A 5 13.60 11.03 -22.63
C GLY A 5 13.46 9.87 -21.65
N VAL A 6 14.49 9.02 -21.62
CA VAL A 6 14.61 7.94 -20.63
C VAL A 6 15.39 8.48 -19.44
N TYR A 7 14.76 8.41 -18.27
CA TYR A 7 15.34 8.85 -17.01
C TYR A 7 15.57 7.63 -16.11
N ARG A 8 16.60 7.74 -15.29
CA ARG A 8 16.94 6.74 -14.28
C ARG A 8 16.92 7.40 -12.92
N PHE A 9 16.10 6.90 -12.01
CA PHE A 9 16.22 7.23 -10.60
C PHE A 9 17.32 6.38 -10.00
N ALA A 10 18.52 6.96 -9.92
CA ALA A 10 19.61 6.34 -9.22
C ALA A 10 19.36 6.47 -7.71
N GLY A 11 19.03 5.35 -7.05
CA GLY A 11 19.10 5.29 -5.59
C GLY A 11 20.51 5.66 -5.15
N LYS A 12 20.68 6.31 -3.99
CA LYS A 12 21.98 6.76 -3.51
C LYS A 12 22.91 5.55 -3.28
N SER A 13 23.63 5.15 -4.32
CA SER A 13 24.51 3.99 -4.30
C SER A 13 25.86 4.39 -3.70
N LEU A 14 26.26 3.71 -2.62
CA LEU A 14 27.60 3.78 -2.07
C LEU A 14 28.60 3.24 -3.11
N GLY A 15 29.27 4.15 -3.82
CA GLY A 15 30.42 3.80 -4.68
C GLY A 15 30.18 3.81 -6.19
N GLY A 16 29.14 4.51 -6.68
CA GLY A 16 29.00 4.80 -8.12
C GLY A 16 28.63 3.62 -9.02
N LYS A 17 28.30 2.46 -8.44
CA LYS A 17 27.74 1.31 -9.16
C LYS A 17 26.23 1.45 -9.26
N PRO A 18 25.60 1.13 -10.41
CA PRO A 18 24.14 1.15 -10.54
C PRO A 18 23.52 0.21 -9.50
N SER A 19 22.50 0.69 -8.77
CA SER A 19 21.78 -0.12 -7.80
C SER A 19 20.80 -1.03 -8.54
N PRO A 20 20.58 -2.29 -8.09
CA PRO A 20 19.47 -3.10 -8.61
C PRO A 20 18.08 -2.48 -8.35
N THR A 21 18.01 -1.44 -7.50
CA THR A 21 16.81 -0.62 -7.26
C THR A 21 16.72 0.60 -8.17
N ASP A 22 17.56 0.72 -9.21
CA ASP A 22 17.51 1.84 -10.14
C ASP A 22 16.27 1.70 -11.04
N GLU A 23 15.26 2.50 -10.76
CA GLU A 23 14.03 2.55 -11.55
C GLU A 23 14.24 3.38 -12.81
N HIS A 24 13.89 2.81 -13.96
CA HIS A 24 13.92 3.48 -15.24
C HIS A 24 12.50 3.89 -15.61
N PHE A 25 12.31 5.16 -15.93
CA PHE A 25 11.05 5.68 -16.43
C PHE A 25 11.25 6.46 -17.71
N VAL A 26 10.31 6.29 -18.63
CA VAL A 26 10.27 7.01 -19.89
C VAL A 26 9.33 8.19 -19.69
N ALA A 27 9.86 9.41 -19.76
CA ALA A 27 9.01 10.58 -19.86
C ALA A 27 8.75 10.81 -21.35
N ASN A 28 7.53 10.53 -21.80
CA ASN A 28 7.07 10.96 -23.11
C ASN A 28 6.53 12.39 -22.99
N PHE A 29 6.83 13.24 -23.96
CA PHE A 29 6.22 14.57 -24.06
C PHE A 29 5.12 14.49 -25.11
N ASP A 30 4.06 13.76 -24.79
CA ASP A 30 2.86 13.76 -25.59
C ASP A 30 1.97 14.92 -25.12
N ARG A 31 1.74 15.92 -25.99
CA ARG A 31 0.87 17.06 -25.68
C ARG A 31 -0.58 16.64 -25.44
N SER A 32 -0.99 15.47 -25.93
CA SER A 32 -2.32 14.93 -25.71
C SER A 32 -2.55 14.45 -24.28
N GLU A 33 -1.50 14.15 -23.49
CA GLU A 33 -1.65 13.84 -22.06
C GLU A 33 -2.11 15.05 -21.23
N SER A 34 -1.89 16.26 -21.76
CA SER A 34 -2.41 17.51 -21.17
C SER A 34 -3.79 17.90 -21.70
N ASP A 35 -4.39 17.07 -22.55
CA ASP A 35 -5.75 17.25 -23.01
C ASP A 35 -6.72 16.75 -21.93
N LEU A 36 -7.27 17.72 -21.19
CA LEU A 36 -8.25 17.48 -20.11
C LEU A 36 -9.69 17.50 -20.65
N THR A 37 -9.89 17.26 -21.95
CA THR A 37 -11.24 17.07 -22.49
C THR A 37 -11.95 15.93 -21.76
N LEU A 38 -13.22 16.16 -21.44
CA LEU A 38 -14.02 15.18 -20.73
C LEU A 38 -14.13 13.90 -21.56
N LEU A 39 -13.91 12.76 -20.91
CA LEU A 39 -14.07 11.46 -21.53
C LEU A 39 -15.51 11.29 -22.03
N THR A 40 -15.65 10.77 -23.25
CA THR A 40 -16.95 10.35 -23.77
C THR A 40 -17.45 9.11 -23.04
N GLU A 41 -18.77 8.89 -23.05
CA GLU A 41 -19.37 7.74 -22.36
C GLU A 41 -18.81 6.40 -22.85
N ALA A 42 -18.60 6.26 -24.16
CA ALA A 42 -18.00 5.06 -24.75
C ALA A 42 -16.55 4.82 -24.29
N GLN A 43 -15.78 5.88 -24.04
CA GLN A 43 -14.41 5.77 -23.50
C GLN A 43 -14.44 5.41 -22.01
N ARG A 44 -15.38 5.97 -21.26
CA ARG A 44 -15.58 5.66 -19.83
C ARG A 44 -15.95 4.18 -19.65
N GLU A 45 -16.85 3.67 -20.48
CA GLU A 45 -17.27 2.26 -20.47
C GLU A 45 -16.11 1.33 -20.84
N ALA A 46 -15.33 1.65 -21.87
CA ALA A 46 -14.15 0.86 -22.25
C ALA A 46 -13.09 0.82 -21.13
N LEU A 47 -12.83 1.95 -20.47
CA LEU A 47 -11.87 2.04 -19.36
C LEU A 47 -12.36 1.34 -18.09
N ALA A 48 -13.67 1.35 -17.84
CA ALA A 48 -14.28 0.61 -16.74
C ALA A 48 -14.27 -0.91 -16.99
N HIS A 49 -14.40 -1.35 -18.25
CA HIS A 49 -14.49 -2.76 -18.60
C HIS A 49 -13.17 -3.53 -18.37
N GLU A 50 -12.02 -2.88 -18.45
CA GLU A 50 -10.71 -3.51 -18.21
C GLU A 50 -10.35 -3.66 -16.72
N ASP A 51 -11.26 -3.34 -15.79
CA ASP A 51 -11.08 -3.50 -14.33
C ASP A 51 -9.91 -2.67 -13.74
N ARG A 52 -9.36 -1.72 -14.50
CA ARG A 52 -8.23 -0.88 -14.08
C ARG A 52 -8.66 0.44 -13.45
N LEU A 53 -9.87 0.91 -13.73
CA LEU A 53 -10.35 2.22 -13.32
C LEU A 53 -11.82 2.16 -12.88
N THR A 54 -12.08 2.54 -11.64
CA THR A 54 -13.43 2.78 -11.13
C THR A 54 -13.72 4.27 -11.16
N PHE A 55 -14.74 4.68 -11.91
CA PHE A 55 -15.14 6.08 -12.00
C PHE A 55 -16.10 6.40 -10.87
N ALA A 56 -15.67 7.24 -9.92
CA ALA A 56 -16.57 7.80 -8.91
C ALA A 56 -17.33 9.00 -9.51
N THR A 57 -18.63 9.06 -9.23
CA THR A 57 -19.52 10.13 -9.70
C THR A 57 -19.51 11.31 -8.71
N ASP A 58 -19.16 11.03 -7.45
CA ASP A 58 -19.11 12.01 -6.36
C ASP A 58 -17.87 11.82 -5.46
N LEU A 59 -17.46 12.91 -4.78
CA LEU A 59 -16.34 12.93 -3.83
C LEU A 59 -16.58 11.95 -2.66
N ALA A 60 -17.83 11.80 -2.22
CA ALA A 60 -18.20 10.86 -1.17
C ALA A 60 -17.97 9.40 -1.59
N GLU A 61 -18.31 9.07 -2.84
CA GLU A 61 -18.09 7.75 -3.43
C GLU A 61 -16.58 7.47 -3.58
N MET A 62 -15.80 8.46 -4.00
CA MET A 62 -14.33 8.36 -4.08
C MET A 62 -13.69 8.07 -2.71
N GLN A 63 -14.14 8.78 -1.66
CA GLN A 63 -13.67 8.51 -0.30
C GLN A 63 -14.04 7.10 0.15
N GLN A 64 -15.26 6.67 -0.14
CA GLN A 64 -15.71 5.33 0.21
C GLN A 64 -14.86 4.24 -0.45
N HIS A 65 -14.55 4.36 -1.75
CA HIS A 65 -13.65 3.43 -2.44
C HIS A 65 -12.22 3.47 -1.91
N MET A 66 -11.69 4.65 -1.58
CA MET A 66 -10.35 4.82 -1.02
C MET A 66 -10.21 4.18 0.38
N PHE A 67 -11.26 4.22 1.20
CA PHE A 67 -11.26 3.63 2.55
C PHE A 67 -11.81 2.19 2.58
N ALA A 68 -12.50 1.72 1.55
CA ALA A 68 -13.03 0.36 1.45
C ALA A 68 -11.92 -0.71 1.38
N ASP A 69 -10.79 -0.41 0.73
CA ASP A 69 -9.61 -1.30 0.73
C ASP A 69 -8.98 -1.46 2.13
N GLY A 70 -9.35 -0.60 3.09
CA GLY A 70 -9.00 -0.74 4.51
C GLY A 70 -9.71 -1.90 5.22
N SER A 71 -10.70 -2.55 4.60
CA SER A 71 -11.53 -3.60 5.23
C SER A 71 -10.76 -4.88 5.58
N ARG A 72 -9.57 -5.12 5.00
CA ARG A 72 -8.69 -6.22 5.43
C ARG A 72 -8.11 -6.06 6.85
N SER A 73 -8.35 -4.92 7.51
CA SER A 73 -7.81 -4.59 8.83
C SER A 73 -8.60 -5.16 10.01
N GLU A 74 -9.83 -5.63 9.81
CA GLU A 74 -10.71 -6.00 10.93
C GLU A 74 -10.37 -7.35 11.60
N PHE A 75 -9.49 -8.18 11.04
CA PHE A 75 -9.11 -9.44 11.68
C PHE A 75 -7.77 -9.38 12.43
N TRP A 76 -6.90 -8.44 12.08
CA TRP A 76 -5.54 -8.36 12.63
C TRP A 76 -5.51 -8.01 14.12
N TRP A 77 -6.45 -7.20 14.59
CA TRP A 77 -6.53 -6.83 16.01
C TRP A 77 -6.91 -8.03 16.90
N VAL A 78 -7.69 -8.98 16.39
CA VAL A 78 -8.02 -10.23 17.10
C VAL A 78 -6.77 -11.10 17.26
N LEU A 79 -5.97 -11.25 16.19
CA LEU A 79 -4.69 -11.96 16.26
C LEU A 79 -3.71 -11.30 17.23
N LEU A 80 -3.68 -9.96 17.24
CA LEU A 80 -2.85 -9.18 18.17
C LEU A 80 -3.26 -9.42 19.63
N TYR A 81 -4.55 -9.40 19.95
CA TYR A 81 -5.03 -9.72 21.30
C TYR A 81 -4.79 -11.17 21.68
N GLY A 82 -4.94 -12.12 20.73
CA GLY A 82 -4.60 -13.52 20.96
C GLY A 82 -3.13 -13.69 21.33
N PHE A 83 -2.22 -13.05 20.58
CA PHE A 83 -0.79 -13.05 20.88
C PHE A 83 -0.47 -12.39 22.23
N LEU A 84 -1.11 -11.26 22.53
CA LEU A 84 -0.94 -10.58 23.83
C LEU A 84 -1.41 -11.46 25.01
N ALA A 85 -2.55 -12.12 24.87
CA ALA A 85 -3.06 -13.02 25.89
C ALA A 85 -2.13 -14.23 26.10
N PHE A 86 -1.60 -14.78 25.01
CA PHE A 86 -0.64 -15.89 25.05
C PHE A 86 0.65 -15.49 25.78
N THR A 87 1.25 -14.35 25.44
CA THR A 87 2.47 -13.86 26.09
C THR A 87 2.26 -13.50 27.56
N ALA A 88 1.12 -12.89 27.91
CA ALA A 88 0.76 -12.63 29.30
C ALA A 88 0.58 -13.93 30.10
N PHE A 89 -0.01 -14.95 29.48
CA PHE A 89 -0.17 -16.28 30.08
C PHE A 89 1.18 -16.95 30.35
N GLU A 90 2.12 -16.90 29.41
CA GLU A 90 3.47 -17.43 29.60
C GLU A 90 4.22 -16.74 30.76
N VAL A 91 4.14 -15.41 30.85
CA VAL A 91 4.73 -14.64 31.96
C VAL A 91 4.07 -15.00 33.30
N TRP A 92 2.75 -15.17 33.32
CA TRP A 92 2.04 -15.59 34.52
C TRP A 92 2.44 -17.00 34.97
N MET A 93 2.53 -17.94 34.03
CA MET A 93 2.92 -19.33 34.30
C MET A 93 4.35 -19.43 34.81
N THR A 94 5.29 -18.72 34.18
CA THR A 94 6.69 -18.66 34.63
C THR A 94 6.83 -18.01 36.00
N ARG A 95 6.09 -16.93 36.27
CA ARG A 95 6.04 -16.31 37.61
C ARG A 95 5.46 -17.26 38.67
N ARG A 96 4.41 -18.02 38.33
CA ARG A 96 3.82 -19.02 39.22
C ARG A 96 4.80 -20.16 39.51
N MET A 97 5.52 -20.67 38.50
CA MET A 97 6.55 -21.70 38.69
C MET A 97 7.69 -21.22 39.58
N LEU A 98 8.18 -19.99 39.37
CA LEU A 98 9.25 -19.40 40.17
C LEU A 98 8.87 -19.14 41.62
N HIS A 99 7.61 -18.79 41.90
CA HIS A 99 7.12 -18.65 43.27
C HIS A 99 6.80 -20.00 43.93
N GLY A 100 6.27 -20.96 43.18
CA GLY A 100 6.02 -22.32 43.68
C GLY A 100 7.30 -23.10 44.02
N ALA A 101 8.40 -22.83 43.32
CA ALA A 101 9.70 -23.47 43.59
C ALA A 101 10.47 -22.88 44.79
N LYS A 102 9.95 -21.82 45.44
CA LYS A 102 10.58 -21.19 46.62
C LYS A 102 9.94 -21.60 47.95
N GLU A 103 8.88 -22.41 47.90
CA GLU A 103 8.15 -22.88 49.08
C GLU A 103 8.44 -24.36 49.41
N GLU A 104 9.34 -25.03 48.69
CA GLU A 104 9.97 -26.32 49.04
C GLU A 104 11.45 -26.11 49.41
#